data_AF-A0A7Y8LS08-F1
#
_entry.id   AF-A0A7Y8LS08-F1
#
_cell.length_a   1.000
_cell.length_b   1.000
_cell.length_c   1.000
_cell.angle_alpha   90.00
_cell.angle_beta   90.00
_cell.angle_gamma   90.00
#
_symmetry.space_group_name_H-M   'P 1'
#
loop_
_entity.id
_entity.type
_entity.pdbx_description
1 polymer ?
#
loop_
_entity_poly.entity_id
_entity_poly.type
_entity_poly.pdbx_seq_one_letter_code
_entity_poly.pdbx_strand_id
1 'polypeptide(L)'
;MGKVKSALEIALERANKIGSLSTEEKKKIQDEEKISNILSDFFKGKIDANGLWQNFKEIEPSLLPVAQQKLIETISINSLPEEIRTKKQAILAIETLKKQPDTVVIESSLQALEMLKKEYEEMKDKIEDDLKRHIEANPHLRMKQMRTSDGRIIQIALSVEDAVKAKLEEFLPQHEEQYLNEFANILEELKMQVK
;
A
#
# COMPACT_ATOMS: atom_id res chain seq x y z
N MET A 1 4.43 -45.50 14.91
CA MET A 1 5.69 -44.74 14.98
C MET A 1 5.95 -44.11 13.61
N GLY A 2 5.83 -42.79 13.50
CA GLY A 2 6.03 -42.08 12.24
C GLY A 2 7.50 -42.11 11.84
N LYS A 3 7.80 -42.54 10.62
CA LYS A 3 9.15 -42.44 10.07
C LYS A 3 9.49 -40.96 9.95
N VAL A 4 10.44 -40.49 10.76
CA VAL A 4 11.00 -39.14 10.63
C VAL A 4 11.81 -39.14 9.34
N LYS A 5 11.33 -38.39 8.34
CA LYS A 5 11.98 -38.29 7.03
C LYS A 5 13.37 -37.68 7.20
N SER A 6 14.35 -38.25 6.51
CA SER A 6 15.72 -37.74 6.50
C SER A 6 15.78 -36.36 5.84
N ALA A 7 16.73 -35.52 6.24
CA ALA A 7 16.99 -34.24 5.57
C ALA A 7 17.25 -34.41 4.06
N LEU A 8 17.80 -35.57 3.66
CA LEU A 8 17.97 -35.96 2.26
C LEU A 8 16.63 -36.21 1.55
N GLU A 9 15.67 -36.87 2.21
CA GLU A 9 14.33 -37.11 1.66
C GLU A 9 13.54 -35.81 1.52
N ILE A 10 13.71 -34.87 2.48
CA ILE A 10 13.09 -33.54 2.41
C ILE A 10 13.73 -32.72 1.26
N ALA A 11 15.04 -32.83 1.07
CA ALA A 11 15.74 -32.18 -0.03
C ALA A 11 15.37 -32.78 -1.40
N LEU A 12 15.20 -34.11 -1.49
CA LEU A 12 14.75 -34.81 -2.69
C LEU A 12 13.27 -34.54 -3.01
N GLU A 13 12.39 -34.40 -2.02
CA GLU A 13 11.00 -33.96 -2.24
C GLU A 13 10.94 -32.51 -2.75
N ARG A 14 11.77 -31.62 -2.23
CA ARG A 14 11.90 -30.24 -2.76
C ARG A 14 12.48 -30.23 -4.17
N ALA A 15 13.49 -31.05 -4.45
CA ALA A 15 14.10 -31.16 -5.78
C ALA A 15 13.16 -31.82 -6.82
N ASN A 16 12.38 -32.83 -6.42
CA ASN A 16 11.38 -33.47 -7.29
C ASN A 16 10.18 -32.55 -7.57
N LYS A 17 9.80 -31.67 -6.64
CA LYS A 17 8.84 -30.59 -6.92
C LYS A 17 9.38 -29.57 -7.94
N ILE A 18 10.70 -29.36 -7.98
CA ILE A 18 11.35 -28.52 -8.99
C ILE A 18 11.50 -29.26 -10.34
N GLY A 19 11.59 -30.60 -10.31
CA GLY A 19 11.73 -31.46 -11.48
C GLY A 19 10.48 -31.64 -12.36
N SER A 20 9.29 -31.24 -11.90
CA SER A 20 8.03 -31.45 -12.64
C SER A 20 7.24 -30.18 -12.92
N LEU A 21 7.90 -29.02 -13.05
CA LEU A 21 7.23 -27.85 -13.60
C LEU A 21 6.99 -28.07 -15.10
N SER A 22 5.73 -28.06 -15.49
CA SER A 22 5.33 -28.06 -16.90
C SER A 22 5.96 -26.86 -17.63
N THR A 23 6.07 -26.94 -18.95
CA THR A 23 6.59 -25.83 -19.77
C THR A 23 5.80 -24.54 -19.55
N GLU A 24 4.49 -24.66 -19.28
CA GLU A 24 3.59 -23.56 -18.97
C GLU A 24 3.92 -22.91 -17.62
N GLU A 25 4.15 -23.71 -16.57
CA GLU A 25 4.54 -23.20 -15.25
C GLU A 25 5.91 -22.54 -15.27
N LYS A 26 6.87 -23.10 -16.02
CA LYS A 26 8.20 -22.48 -16.19
C LYS A 26 8.10 -21.14 -16.92
N LYS A 27 7.27 -21.05 -17.95
CA LYS A 27 7.04 -19.80 -18.68
C LYS A 27 6.40 -18.76 -17.76
N LYS A 28 5.38 -19.15 -16.98
CA LYS A 28 4.72 -18.27 -16.01
C LYS A 28 5.69 -17.70 -14.97
N ILE A 29 6.58 -18.53 -14.42
CA ILE A 29 7.59 -18.07 -13.46
C ILE A 29 8.53 -17.05 -14.12
N GLN A 30 9.01 -17.33 -15.34
CA GLN A 30 9.89 -16.40 -16.06
C GLN A 30 9.20 -15.07 -16.38
N ASP A 31 7.93 -15.11 -16.74
CA ASP A 31 7.14 -13.93 -17.05
C ASP A 31 6.88 -13.10 -15.79
N GLU A 32 6.56 -13.73 -14.65
CA GLU A 32 6.44 -13.07 -13.35
C GLU A 32 7.76 -12.45 -12.89
N GLU A 33 8.89 -13.14 -13.08
CA GLU A 33 10.23 -12.62 -12.77
C GLU A 33 10.56 -11.37 -13.60
N LYS A 34 10.26 -11.38 -14.91
CA LYS A 34 10.47 -10.21 -15.78
C LYS A 34 9.66 -9.01 -15.30
N ILE A 35 8.37 -9.20 -15.03
CA ILE A 35 7.50 -8.14 -14.49
C ILE A 35 8.06 -7.60 -13.18
N SER A 36 8.44 -8.50 -12.26
CA SER A 36 8.99 -8.14 -10.95
C SER A 36 10.27 -7.32 -11.08
N ASN A 37 11.17 -7.68 -12.00
CA ASN A 37 12.41 -6.94 -12.24
C ASN A 37 12.14 -5.52 -12.74
N ILE A 38 11.26 -5.36 -13.73
CA ILE A 38 10.91 -4.04 -14.28
C ILE A 38 10.25 -3.17 -13.19
N LEU A 39 9.28 -3.73 -12.46
CA LEU A 39 8.63 -3.03 -11.37
C LEU A 39 9.61 -2.68 -10.24
N SER A 40 10.59 -3.54 -9.96
CA SER A 40 11.63 -3.26 -8.96
C SER A 40 12.47 -2.05 -9.35
N ASP A 41 12.85 -1.93 -10.63
CA ASP A 41 13.59 -0.77 -11.12
C ASP A 41 12.74 0.52 -11.07
N PHE A 42 11.44 0.41 -11.33
CA PHE A 42 10.50 1.52 -11.15
C PHE A 42 10.38 1.94 -9.69
N PHE A 43 10.16 1.00 -8.76
CA PHE A 43 10.06 1.32 -7.33
C PHE A 43 11.35 1.86 -6.73
N LYS A 44 12.51 1.53 -7.31
CA LYS A 44 13.82 2.10 -6.96
C LYS A 44 14.08 3.47 -7.60
N GLY A 45 13.14 3.98 -8.40
CA GLY A 45 13.27 5.26 -9.11
C GLY A 45 14.29 5.24 -10.25
N LYS A 46 14.73 4.07 -10.71
CA LYS A 46 15.67 3.97 -11.85
C LYS A 46 15.00 4.22 -13.20
N ILE A 47 13.71 3.93 -13.28
CA ILE A 47 12.87 4.21 -14.44
C ILE A 47 11.61 4.96 -13.97
N ASP A 48 11.11 5.86 -14.81
CA ASP A 48 9.85 6.56 -14.61
C ASP A 48 8.71 5.84 -15.34
N ALA A 49 7.52 6.44 -15.38
CA ALA A 49 6.36 5.87 -16.08
C ALA A 49 6.62 5.64 -17.59
N ASN A 50 7.41 6.50 -18.24
CA ASN A 50 7.79 6.32 -19.63
C ASN A 50 8.81 5.19 -19.79
N GLY A 51 9.80 5.08 -18.91
CA GLY A 51 10.71 3.93 -18.87
C GLY A 51 9.96 2.62 -18.65
N LEU A 52 8.96 2.62 -17.76
CA LEU A 52 8.02 1.52 -17.58
C LEU A 52 7.34 1.15 -18.90
N TRP A 53 6.74 2.13 -19.56
CA TRP A 53 6.07 1.95 -20.84
C TRP A 53 6.99 1.33 -21.90
N GLN A 54 8.22 1.82 -22.04
CA GLN A 54 9.18 1.27 -23.02
C GLN A 54 9.53 -0.19 -22.72
N ASN A 55 9.72 -0.55 -21.45
CA ASN A 55 10.04 -1.93 -21.05
C ASN A 55 8.85 -2.88 -21.27
N PHE A 56 7.61 -2.40 -21.07
CA PHE A 56 6.41 -3.21 -21.23
C PHE A 56 5.91 -3.35 -22.67
N LYS A 57 6.40 -2.55 -23.62
CA LYS A 57 6.04 -2.68 -25.06
C LYS A 57 6.32 -4.06 -25.64
N GLU A 58 7.41 -4.68 -25.22
CA GLU A 58 7.87 -5.96 -25.74
C GLU A 58 7.32 -7.15 -24.94
N ILE A 59 6.53 -6.87 -23.89
CA ILE A 59 5.91 -7.87 -23.04
C ILE A 59 4.59 -8.36 -23.67
N GLU A 60 4.28 -9.65 -23.47
CA GLU A 60 3.04 -10.25 -23.94
C GLU A 60 1.83 -9.48 -23.36
N PRO A 61 0.86 -9.03 -24.17
CA PRO A 61 -0.27 -8.22 -23.68
C PRO A 61 -1.09 -8.88 -22.56
N SER A 62 -1.10 -10.21 -22.49
CA SER A 62 -1.76 -11.01 -21.42
C SER A 62 -1.13 -10.80 -20.03
N LEU A 63 0.08 -10.25 -19.96
CA LEU A 63 0.83 -10.01 -18.73
C LEU A 63 0.69 -8.57 -18.21
N LEU A 64 0.19 -7.65 -19.02
CA LEU A 64 -0.01 -6.24 -18.61
C LEU A 64 -0.97 -6.12 -17.41
N PRO A 65 -2.09 -6.87 -17.33
CA PRO A 65 -2.95 -6.88 -16.14
C PRO A 65 -2.21 -7.27 -14.86
N VAL A 66 -1.30 -8.24 -14.94
CA VAL A 66 -0.52 -8.70 -13.78
C VAL A 66 0.40 -7.59 -13.26
N ALA A 67 1.02 -6.84 -14.16
CA ALA A 67 1.87 -5.71 -13.79
C ALA A 67 1.05 -4.57 -13.15
N GLN A 68 -0.13 -4.26 -13.70
CA GLN A 68 -1.03 -3.25 -13.13
C GLN A 68 -1.55 -3.65 -11.75
N GLN A 69 -1.96 -4.90 -11.56
CA GLN A 69 -2.40 -5.41 -10.26
C GLN A 69 -1.30 -5.26 -9.20
N LYS A 70 -0.05 -5.61 -9.52
CA LYS A 70 1.09 -5.42 -8.61
C LYS A 70 1.30 -3.95 -8.25
N LEU A 71 1.13 -3.01 -9.19
CA LEU A 71 1.21 -1.58 -8.89
C LEU A 71 0.08 -1.14 -7.95
N ILE A 72 -1.16 -1.57 -8.22
CA ILE A 72 -2.34 -1.25 -7.41
C ILE A 72 -2.18 -1.78 -5.98
N GLU A 73 -1.65 -2.98 -5.80
CA GLU A 73 -1.38 -3.59 -4.47
C GLU A 73 -0.42 -2.77 -3.61
N THR A 74 0.41 -1.91 -4.22
CA THR A 74 1.30 -1.01 -3.48
C THR A 74 0.66 0.32 -3.10
N ILE A 75 -0.54 0.64 -3.59
CA ILE A 75 -1.24 1.88 -3.25
C ILE A 75 -1.81 1.75 -1.84
N SER A 76 -1.48 2.70 -0.97
CA SER A 76 -1.98 2.78 0.39
C SER A 76 -2.50 4.19 0.66
N ILE A 77 -3.52 4.34 1.52
CA ILE A 77 -4.00 5.64 1.97
C ILE A 77 -2.90 6.47 2.64
N ASN A 78 -1.92 5.77 3.25
CA ASN A 78 -0.77 6.35 3.94
C ASN A 78 0.39 6.70 2.99
N SER A 79 0.31 6.35 1.69
CA SER A 79 1.33 6.76 0.71
C SER A 79 1.40 8.28 0.61
N LEU A 80 2.57 8.81 0.28
CA LEU A 80 2.71 10.24 -0.02
C LEU A 80 1.94 10.60 -1.30
N PRO A 81 1.45 11.84 -1.45
CA PRO A 81 0.74 12.27 -2.67
C PRO A 81 1.55 12.02 -3.96
N GLU A 82 2.85 12.29 -3.92
CA GLU A 82 3.73 12.06 -5.08
C GLU A 82 3.90 10.57 -5.42
N GLU A 83 3.84 9.68 -4.43
CA GLU A 83 3.87 8.23 -4.69
C GLU A 83 2.59 7.77 -5.39
N ILE A 84 1.43 8.27 -4.97
CA ILE A 84 0.15 7.95 -5.62
C ILE A 84 0.16 8.46 -7.05
N ARG A 85 0.60 9.70 -7.27
CA ARG A 85 0.70 10.29 -8.60
C ARG A 85 1.65 9.50 -9.51
N THR A 86 2.78 9.06 -8.99
CA THR A 86 3.77 8.25 -9.70
C THR A 86 3.18 6.89 -10.09
N LYS A 87 2.49 6.21 -9.16
CA LYS A 87 1.79 4.93 -9.42
C LYS A 87 0.65 5.10 -10.42
N LYS A 88 -0.13 6.19 -10.34
CA LYS A 88 -1.18 6.54 -11.31
C LYS A 88 -0.62 6.63 -12.73
N GLN A 89 0.46 7.38 -12.91
CA GLN A 89 1.12 7.50 -14.22
C GLN A 89 1.61 6.16 -14.75
N ALA A 90 2.20 5.32 -13.89
CA ALA A 90 2.65 3.98 -14.25
C ALA A 90 1.51 3.05 -14.69
N ILE A 91 0.41 3.02 -13.93
CA ILE A 91 -0.77 2.19 -14.24
C ILE A 91 -1.38 2.61 -15.58
N LEU A 92 -1.54 3.92 -15.81
CA LEU A 92 -2.07 4.45 -17.06
C LEU A 92 -1.12 4.20 -18.23
N ALA A 93 0.20 4.34 -18.02
CA ALA A 93 1.19 4.02 -19.05
C ALA A 93 1.03 2.57 -19.51
N ILE A 94 0.99 1.61 -18.59
CA ILE A 94 0.76 0.19 -18.94
C ILE A 94 -0.59 -0.01 -19.62
N GLU A 95 -1.64 0.71 -19.18
CA GLU A 95 -2.98 0.61 -19.77
C GLU A 95 -2.97 0.95 -21.26
N THR A 96 -2.23 1.98 -21.67
CA THR A 96 -2.15 2.39 -23.09
C THR A 96 -1.52 1.34 -24.02
N LEU A 97 -0.85 0.33 -23.48
CA LEU A 97 -0.26 -0.77 -24.25
C LEU A 97 -1.26 -1.90 -24.55
N LYS A 98 -2.44 -1.89 -23.91
CA LYS A 98 -3.47 -2.89 -24.16
C LYS A 98 -4.14 -2.68 -25.50
N LYS A 99 -4.66 -3.77 -26.07
CA LYS A 99 -5.43 -3.74 -27.33
C LYS A 99 -6.75 -2.97 -27.20
N GLN A 100 -7.37 -3.03 -26.03
CA GLN A 100 -8.62 -2.37 -25.69
C GLN A 100 -8.42 -1.68 -24.34
N PRO A 101 -7.88 -0.45 -24.35
CA PRO A 101 -7.58 0.27 -23.12
C PRO A 101 -8.85 0.90 -22.53
N ASP A 102 -9.07 0.70 -21.22
CA ASP A 102 -10.12 1.32 -20.43
C ASP A 102 -9.58 2.55 -19.66
N THR A 103 -8.69 3.32 -20.30
CA THR A 103 -7.93 4.41 -19.68
C THR A 103 -8.81 5.40 -18.93
N VAL A 104 -9.97 5.78 -19.49
CA VAL A 104 -10.89 6.75 -18.86
C VAL A 104 -11.45 6.23 -17.54
N VAL A 105 -11.84 4.96 -17.49
CA VAL A 105 -12.43 4.34 -16.30
C VAL A 105 -11.37 4.20 -15.21
N ILE A 106 -10.20 3.69 -15.58
CA ILE A 106 -9.05 3.53 -14.69
C ILE A 106 -8.57 4.89 -14.15
N GLU A 107 -8.49 5.91 -15.00
CA GLU A 107 -8.12 7.26 -14.58
C GLU A 107 -9.12 7.86 -13.60
N SER A 108 -10.42 7.65 -13.82
CA SER A 108 -11.47 8.08 -12.89
C SER A 108 -11.33 7.42 -11.52
N SER A 109 -11.10 6.10 -11.46
CA SER A 109 -10.88 5.39 -10.19
C SER A 109 -9.60 5.85 -9.47
N LEU A 110 -8.52 6.07 -10.21
CA LEU A 110 -7.28 6.62 -9.64
C LEU A 110 -7.46 8.04 -9.10
N GLN A 111 -8.25 8.88 -9.79
CA GLN A 111 -8.56 10.23 -9.33
C GLN A 111 -9.45 10.20 -8.08
N ALA A 112 -10.38 9.25 -7.96
CA ALA A 112 -11.16 9.05 -6.74
C ALA A 112 -10.26 8.72 -5.53
N LEU A 113 -9.24 7.87 -5.70
CA LEU A 113 -8.25 7.59 -4.65
C LEU A 113 -7.48 8.84 -4.23
N GLU A 114 -7.06 9.68 -5.19
CA GLU A 114 -6.36 10.93 -4.92
C GLU A 114 -7.23 11.92 -4.12
N MET A 115 -8.51 12.05 -4.49
CA MET A 115 -9.47 12.91 -3.79
C MET A 115 -9.73 12.39 -2.37
N LEU A 116 -10.01 11.09 -2.22
CA LEU A 116 -10.30 10.49 -0.92
C LEU A 116 -9.10 10.60 0.04
N LYS A 117 -7.87 10.42 -0.48
CA LYS A 117 -6.67 10.68 0.33
C LYS A 117 -6.61 12.13 0.78
N LYS A 118 -6.87 13.08 -0.11
CA LYS A 118 -6.82 14.50 0.24
C LYS A 118 -7.83 14.83 1.35
N GLU A 119 -9.05 14.33 1.23
CA GLU A 119 -10.08 14.51 2.26
C GLU A 119 -9.69 13.88 3.60
N TYR A 120 -9.07 12.70 3.56
CA TYR A 120 -8.53 12.03 4.73
C TYR A 120 -7.44 12.84 5.45
N GLU A 121 -6.48 13.44 4.72
CA GLU A 121 -5.46 14.31 5.32
C GLU A 121 -6.08 15.60 5.88
N GLU A 122 -7.01 16.24 5.14
CA GLU A 122 -7.73 17.43 5.62
C GLU A 122 -8.53 17.16 6.89
N MET A 123 -9.09 15.96 7.02
CA MET A 123 -9.78 15.51 8.22
C MET A 123 -8.80 15.39 9.41
N LYS A 124 -7.62 14.79 9.19
CA LYS A 124 -6.58 14.66 10.22
C LYS A 124 -6.07 16.00 10.72
N ASP A 125 -5.77 16.91 9.79
CA ASP A 125 -5.31 18.26 10.12
C ASP A 125 -6.35 19.01 10.97
N LYS A 126 -7.64 18.90 10.61
CA LYS A 126 -8.74 19.52 11.38
C LYS A 126 -8.84 18.94 12.79
N ILE A 127 -8.77 17.63 12.95
CA ILE A 127 -8.81 16.99 14.28
C ILE A 127 -7.61 17.43 15.11
N GLU A 128 -6.40 17.47 14.54
CA GLU A 128 -5.21 17.91 15.24
C GLU A 128 -5.32 19.37 15.70
N ASP A 129 -5.78 20.26 14.83
CA ASP A 129 -5.99 21.69 15.13
C ASP A 129 -7.07 21.91 16.20
N ASP A 130 -8.16 21.14 16.16
CA ASP A 130 -9.23 21.20 17.16
C ASP A 130 -8.75 20.69 18.52
N LEU A 131 -8.02 19.57 18.54
CA LEU A 131 -7.40 19.02 19.76
C LEU A 131 -6.40 20.02 20.36
N LYS A 132 -5.56 20.62 19.52
CA LYS A 132 -4.57 21.62 19.96
C LYS A 132 -5.25 22.81 20.61
N ARG A 133 -6.24 23.42 19.95
CA ARG A 133 -7.02 24.53 20.51
C ARG A 133 -7.71 24.16 21.82
N HIS A 134 -8.28 22.95 21.90
CA HIS A 134 -8.96 22.49 23.11
C HIS A 134 -8.00 22.29 24.28
N ILE A 135 -6.81 21.73 24.04
CA ILE A 135 -5.77 21.48 25.04
C ILE A 135 -5.13 22.80 25.50
N GLU A 136 -4.89 23.74 24.59
CA GLU A 136 -4.38 25.08 24.92
C GLU A 136 -5.37 25.85 25.82
N ALA A 137 -6.67 25.74 25.53
CA ALA A 137 -7.72 26.34 26.35
C ALA A 137 -7.91 25.64 27.72
N ASN A 138 -7.50 24.38 27.85
CA ASN A 138 -7.71 23.56 29.04
C ASN A 138 -6.41 22.86 29.50
N PRO A 139 -5.52 23.55 30.24
CA PRO A 139 -4.21 23.00 30.62
C PRO A 139 -4.26 21.68 31.42
N HIS A 140 -5.38 21.39 32.11
CA HIS A 140 -5.58 20.14 32.83
C HIS A 140 -5.58 18.90 31.91
N LEU A 141 -5.94 19.06 30.63
CA LEU A 141 -5.95 17.97 29.65
C LEU A 141 -4.55 17.45 29.31
N ARG A 142 -3.51 18.21 29.67
CA ARG A 142 -2.11 17.81 29.50
C ARG A 142 -1.62 16.86 30.59
N MET A 143 -2.42 16.64 31.64
CA MET A 143 -2.01 15.82 32.76
C MET A 143 -2.20 14.33 32.48
N LYS A 144 -1.12 13.54 32.54
CA LYS A 144 -1.14 12.09 32.38
C LYS A 144 -0.66 11.39 33.65
N GLN A 145 -1.37 10.35 34.06
CA GLN A 145 -0.93 9.48 35.16
C GLN A 145 0.01 8.40 34.61
N MET A 146 1.17 8.23 35.24
CA MET A 146 2.15 7.22 34.89
C MET A 146 2.58 6.45 36.13
N ARG A 147 2.78 5.13 35.98
CA ARG A 147 3.29 4.27 37.05
C ARG A 147 4.81 4.22 36.96
N THR A 148 5.48 4.58 38.05
CA THR A 148 6.93 4.53 38.16
C THR A 148 7.42 3.09 38.40
N SER A 149 8.71 2.85 38.19
CA SER A 149 9.35 1.52 38.36
C SER A 149 9.23 0.95 39.77
N ASP A 150 9.02 1.79 40.77
CA ASP A 150 8.76 1.42 42.17
C ASP A 150 7.24 1.30 42.50
N GLY A 151 6.37 1.36 41.49
CA GLY A 151 4.95 1.09 41.60
C GLY A 151 4.07 2.27 42.00
N ARG A 152 4.64 3.47 42.26
CA ARG A 152 3.90 4.70 42.58
C ARG A 152 3.22 5.28 41.33
N ILE A 153 2.10 5.98 41.52
CA ILE A 153 1.42 6.72 40.45
C ILE A 153 1.81 8.19 40.59
N ILE A 154 2.40 8.76 39.54
CA ILE A 154 2.72 10.20 39.46
C ILE A 154 1.94 10.85 38.32
N GLN A 155 1.61 12.12 38.49
CA GLN A 155 0.98 12.93 37.46
C GLN A 155 2.03 13.80 36.79
N ILE A 156 2.18 13.66 35.47
CA ILE A 156 3.14 14.42 34.67
C ILE A 156 2.35 15.33 33.74
N ALA A 157 2.72 16.60 33.67
CA ALA A 157 2.21 17.52 32.67
C ALA A 157 2.98 17.31 31.35
N LEU A 158 2.28 16.84 30.33
CA LEU A 158 2.82 16.73 28.98
C LEU A 158 3.00 18.10 28.33
N SER A 159 3.80 18.19 27.27
CA SER A 159 3.73 19.33 26.35
C SER A 159 2.36 19.40 25.66
N VAL A 160 2.05 20.51 24.98
CA VAL A 160 0.80 20.59 24.20
C VAL A 160 0.85 19.56 23.08
N GLU A 161 1.98 19.49 22.38
CA GLU A 161 2.25 18.59 21.27
C GLU A 161 2.12 17.12 21.68
N ASP A 162 2.70 16.72 22.81
CA ASP A 162 2.62 15.34 23.32
C ASP A 162 1.19 14.97 23.74
N ALA A 163 0.44 15.92 24.32
CA ALA A 163 -0.95 15.72 24.70
C ALA A 163 -1.86 15.60 23.47
N VAL A 164 -1.64 16.44 22.45
CA VAL A 164 -2.34 16.38 21.15
C VAL A 164 -2.07 15.03 20.50
N LYS A 165 -0.80 14.61 20.38
CA LYS A 165 -0.44 13.33 19.77
C LYS A 165 -1.10 12.14 20.48
N ALA A 166 -1.04 12.10 21.81
CA ALA A 166 -1.67 11.03 22.58
C ALA A 166 -3.19 10.97 22.38
N LYS A 167 -3.86 12.13 22.30
CA LYS A 167 -5.29 12.21 22.01
C LYS A 167 -5.61 11.84 20.58
N LEU A 168 -4.80 12.28 19.61
CA LEU A 168 -4.98 11.94 18.21
C LEU A 168 -4.94 10.41 18.03
N GLU A 169 -3.99 9.71 18.66
CA GLU A 169 -3.93 8.23 18.62
C GLU A 169 -5.19 7.54 19.19
N GLU A 170 -5.88 8.16 20.15
CA GLU A 170 -7.14 7.65 20.72
C GLU A 170 -8.36 7.90 19.82
N PHE A 171 -8.44 9.08 19.21
CA PHE A 171 -9.60 9.54 18.44
C PHE A 171 -9.56 9.08 16.99
N LEU A 172 -8.38 9.11 16.38
CA LEU A 172 -8.19 8.95 14.95
C LEU A 172 -8.80 7.64 14.42
N PRO A 173 -8.63 6.46 15.04
CA PRO A 173 -9.23 5.21 14.54
C PRO A 173 -10.76 5.26 14.32
N GLN A 174 -11.48 6.07 15.11
CA GLN A 174 -12.93 6.22 15.01
C GLN A 174 -13.36 7.05 13.79
N HIS A 175 -12.46 7.90 13.29
CA HIS A 175 -12.70 8.80 12.17
C HIS A 175 -12.12 8.27 10.85
N GLU A 176 -11.16 7.34 10.90
CA GLU A 176 -10.51 6.79 9.71
C GLU A 176 -11.27 5.62 9.07
N GLU A 177 -12.07 4.88 9.83
CA GLU A 177 -12.69 3.63 9.36
C GLU A 177 -13.46 3.79 8.04
N GLN A 178 -14.24 4.86 7.91
CA GLN A 178 -14.98 5.14 6.67
C GLN A 178 -14.03 5.34 5.48
N TYR A 179 -12.98 6.16 5.65
CA TYR A 179 -12.01 6.43 4.58
C TYR A 179 -11.24 5.17 4.19
N LEU A 180 -10.85 4.34 5.17
CA LEU A 180 -10.15 3.08 4.91
C LEU A 180 -11.02 2.12 4.10
N ASN A 181 -12.30 1.99 4.46
CA ASN A 181 -13.24 1.13 3.77
C ASN A 181 -13.52 1.62 2.35
N GLU A 182 -13.76 2.92 2.17
CA GLU A 182 -14.00 3.52 0.86
C GLU A 182 -12.77 3.41 -0.05
N PHE A 183 -11.57 3.65 0.50
CA PHE A 183 -10.31 3.51 -0.23
C PHE A 183 -10.08 2.07 -0.68
N ALA A 184 -10.36 1.09 0.19
CA ALA A 184 -10.27 -0.33 -0.15
C ALA A 184 -11.27 -0.72 -1.24
N ASN A 185 -12.50 -0.21 -1.19
CA ASN A 185 -13.51 -0.49 -2.22
C ASN A 185 -13.07 0.03 -3.59
N ILE A 186 -12.55 1.26 -3.67
CA ILE A 186 -12.05 1.83 -4.93
C ILE A 186 -10.86 1.01 -5.46
N LEU A 187 -9.96 0.54 -4.59
CA LEU A 187 -8.86 -0.33 -5.00
C LEU A 187 -9.34 -1.68 -5.55
N GLU A 188 -10.34 -2.30 -4.94
CA GLU A 188 -10.91 -3.56 -5.45
C GLU A 188 -11.62 -3.36 -6.80
N GLU A 189 -12.37 -2.27 -6.96
CA GLU A 189 -12.96 -1.89 -8.25
C GLU A 189 -11.89 -1.67 -9.32
N LEU A 190 -10.82 -0.95 -8.98
CA LEU A 190 -9.69 -0.71 -9.88
C LEU A 190 -9.01 -2.02 -10.30
N LYS A 191 -8.81 -2.97 -9.37
CA LYS A 191 -8.28 -4.31 -9.69
C LYS A 191 -9.17 -5.09 -10.67
N MET A 192 -10.50 -4.93 -10.56
CA MET A 192 -11.45 -5.56 -11.48
C MET A 192 -11.46 -4.92 -12.86
N GLN A 193 -11.08 -3.65 -12.98
CA GLN A 193 -11.03 -2.90 -14.23
C GLN A 193 -9.78 -3.20 -15.06
N VAL A 194 -8.63 -3.44 -14.42
CA VAL A 194 -7.34 -3.65 -15.12
C VAL A 194 -7.17 -5.03 -15.79
N LYS A 195 -8.27 -5.69 -16.17
CA LYS A 195 -8.27 -7.02 -16.82
C LYS A 195 -7.62 -7.03 -18.20
#